data_AF-A0A6I2H3K3-F1
#
_entry.id   AF-A0A6I2H3K3-F1
#
_cell.length_a   1.000
_cell.length_b   1.000
_cell.length_c   1.000
_cell.angle_alpha   90.00
_cell.angle_beta   90.00
_cell.angle_gamma   90.00
#
_symmetry.space_group_name_H-M   'P 1'
#
loop_
_entity.id
_entity.type
_entity.pdbx_description
1 polymer ?
#
loop_
_entity_poly.entity_id
_entity_poly.type
_entity_poly.pdbx_seq_one_letter_code
_entity_poly.pdbx_strand_id
1 'polypeptide(L)'
;MVISTGAWRQLGLVPAGVFRRIKEEMDDFASGVADGVLARTENTVARFPFHFSIGEFAALCDVDPVERTLTLQEVARRLPRDD
;
A
#
# COMPACT_ATOMS: atom_id res chain seq x y z
N MET A 1 -6.08 -7.52 2.97
CA MET A 1 -5.85 -6.06 2.95
C MET A 1 -6.54 -5.42 4.14
N VAL A 2 -5.85 -4.54 4.86
CA VAL A 2 -6.39 -3.68 5.92
C VAL A 2 -6.24 -2.22 5.50
N ILE A 3 -7.17 -1.35 5.89
CA ILE A 3 -7.10 0.09 5.61
C ILE A 3 -7.14 0.81 6.95
N SER A 4 -6.14 1.67 7.22
CA SER A 4 -6.10 2.47 8.44
C SER A 4 -7.26 3.47 8.48
N THR A 5 -7.67 3.89 9.68
CA THR A 5 -8.72 4.91 9.83
C THR A 5 -8.37 6.24 9.13
N GLY A 6 -7.08 6.57 9.06
CA GLY A 6 -6.58 7.75 8.34
C GLY A 6 -6.75 7.61 6.83
N ALA A 7 -6.29 6.47 6.28
CA ALA A 7 -6.42 6.14 4.87
C ALA A 7 -7.89 6.09 4.42
N TRP A 8 -8.80 5.58 5.24
CA TRP A 8 -10.23 5.55 4.92
C TRP A 8 -10.81 6.93 4.61
N ARG A 9 -10.46 7.95 5.40
CA ARG A 9 -10.92 9.32 5.17
C ARG A 9 -10.34 9.89 3.87
N GLN A 10 -9.07 9.61 3.62
CA GLN A 10 -8.37 10.07 2.42
C GLN A 10 -8.90 9.42 1.15
N LEU A 11 -9.20 8.12 1.19
CA LEU A 11 -9.81 7.39 0.08
C LEU A 11 -11.17 7.97 -0.33
N GLY A 12 -11.92 8.56 0.61
CA GLY A 12 -13.15 9.29 0.29
C GLY A 12 -12.96 10.51 -0.62
N LEU A 13 -11.73 11.03 -0.72
CA LEU A 13 -11.36 12.15 -1.59
C LEU A 13 -10.73 11.68 -2.92
N VAL A 14 -10.51 10.38 -3.06
CA VAL A 14 -9.82 9.79 -4.20
C VAL A 14 -10.86 9.37 -5.26
N PRO A 15 -10.62 9.62 -6.56
CA PRO A 15 -11.51 9.14 -7.60
C PRO A 15 -11.64 7.61 -7.58
N ALA A 16 -12.85 7.09 -7.82
CA ALA A 16 -13.12 5.65 -7.75
C ALA A 16 -12.18 4.81 -8.64
N GLY A 17 -11.79 5.33 -9.81
CA GLY A 17 -10.82 4.67 -10.69
C GLY A 17 -9.41 4.57 -10.10
N VAL A 18 -8.98 5.58 -9.33
CA VAL A 18 -7.70 5.57 -8.61
C VAL A 18 -7.78 4.61 -7.43
N PHE A 19 -8.87 4.63 -6.66
CA PHE A 19 -9.09 3.65 -5.58
C PHE A 19 -9.04 2.21 -6.09
N ARG A 20 -9.68 1.93 -7.23
CA ARG A 20 -9.63 0.60 -7.84
C ARG A 20 -8.19 0.18 -8.15
N ARG A 21 -7.40 1.06 -8.73
CA ARG A 21 -5.97 0.79 -8.98
C ARG A 21 -5.17 0.61 -7.69
N ILE A 22 -5.42 1.40 -6.64
CA ILE A 22 -4.77 1.23 -5.33
C ILE A 22 -5.03 -0.20 -4.82
N LYS A 23 -6.27 -0.65 -4.91
CA LYS A 23 -6.64 -2.01 -4.51
C LYS A 23 -5.94 -3.08 -5.37
N GLU A 24 -5.92 -2.91 -6.69
CA GLU A 24 -5.25 -3.82 -7.63
C GLU A 24 -3.75 -3.95 -7.31
N GLU A 25 -3.04 -2.83 -7.12
CA GLU A 25 -1.61 -2.83 -6.76
C GLU A 25 -1.36 -3.50 -5.40
N MET A 26 -2.23 -3.27 -4.41
CA MET A 26 -2.11 -3.91 -3.10
C MET A 26 -2.37 -5.41 -3.14
N ASP A 27 -3.35 -5.86 -3.94
CA ASP A 27 -3.67 -7.29 -4.10
C ASP A 27 -2.57 -8.01 -4.90
N ASP A 28 -2.03 -7.37 -5.95
CA ASP A 28 -0.88 -7.90 -6.72
C ASP A 28 0.37 -8.01 -5.84
N PHE A 29 0.67 -6.96 -5.07
CA PHE A 29 1.80 -6.97 -4.15
C PHE A 29 1.61 -8.02 -3.04
N ALA A 30 0.41 -8.17 -2.47
CA ALA A 30 0.14 -9.20 -1.47
C ALA A 30 0.35 -10.61 -2.04
N SER A 31 -0.03 -10.82 -3.30
CA SER A 31 0.19 -12.08 -4.02
C SER A 31 1.67 -12.32 -4.31
N GLY A 32 2.39 -11.30 -4.80
CA GLY A 32 3.82 -11.37 -5.06
C GLY A 32 4.69 -11.49 -3.80
N VAL A 33 4.26 -10.88 -2.68
CA VAL A 33 4.87 -11.08 -1.36
C VAL A 33 4.65 -12.51 -0.89
N ALA A 34 3.47 -13.09 -1.07
CA ALA A 34 3.25 -14.48 -0.70
C ALA A 34 4.27 -15.40 -1.40
N ASP A 35 4.54 -15.20 -2.69
CA ASP A 35 5.55 -15.97 -3.43
C ASP A 35 7.00 -15.59 -3.08
N GLY A 36 7.33 -14.30 -3.03
CA GLY A 36 8.70 -13.80 -2.86
C GLY A 36 9.22 -13.84 -1.41
N VAL A 37 8.34 -13.63 -0.41
CA VAL A 37 8.67 -13.71 1.02
C VAL A 37 8.74 -15.16 1.48
N LEU A 38 7.97 -16.08 0.89
CA LEU A 38 8.18 -17.51 1.13
C LEU A 38 9.58 -17.98 0.67
N ALA A 39 10.15 -17.34 -0.36
CA ALA A 39 11.45 -17.73 -0.91
C ALA A 39 12.67 -17.10 -0.19
N ARG A 40 12.51 -16.00 0.56
CA ARG A 40 13.65 -15.23 1.11
C ARG A 40 13.65 -15.04 2.62
N THR A 41 12.64 -15.53 3.33
CA THR A 41 12.30 -14.93 4.64
C THR A 41 11.97 -15.97 5.69
N GLU A 42 12.95 -16.83 5.99
CA GLU A 42 12.98 -17.51 7.29
C GLU A 42 13.38 -16.55 8.45
N ASN A 43 13.76 -15.28 8.18
CA ASN A 43 14.37 -14.40 9.19
C ASN A 43 13.94 -12.92 9.25
N THR A 44 12.98 -12.43 8.45
CA THR A 44 12.56 -11.01 8.52
C THR A 44 11.26 -10.88 9.29
N VAL A 45 11.39 -10.53 10.57
CA VAL A 45 10.27 -10.30 11.51
C VAL A 45 9.79 -8.84 11.50
N ALA A 46 10.49 -7.96 10.78
CA ALA A 46 10.20 -6.54 10.78
C ALA A 46 9.11 -6.19 9.75
N ARG A 47 8.10 -5.43 10.20
CA ARG A 47 7.20 -4.70 9.30
C ARG A 47 8.02 -3.72 8.47
N PHE A 48 7.69 -3.58 7.19
CA PHE A 48 8.37 -2.64 6.31
C PHE A 48 7.39 -1.82 5.48
N PRO A 49 7.69 -0.53 5.24
CA PRO A 49 6.84 0.32 4.44
C PRO A 49 7.03 0.04 2.95
N PHE A 50 5.93 0.13 2.20
CA PHE A 50 5.85 0.03 0.75
C PHE A 50 5.11 1.26 0.22
N HIS A 51 5.70 1.93 -0.78
CA HIS A 51 5.14 3.14 -1.37
C HIS A 51 4.97 2.98 -2.87
N PHE A 52 3.85 3.47 -3.39
CA PHE A 52 3.59 3.51 -4.83
C PHE A 52 2.78 4.74 -5.21
N SER A 53 2.69 5.02 -6.51
CA SER A 53 2.00 6.19 -7.03
C SER A 53 1.06 5.82 -8.17
N ILE A 54 -0.13 6.40 -8.17
CA ILE A 54 -1.14 6.26 -9.23
C ILE A 54 -1.49 7.67 -9.71
N GLY A 55 -0.89 8.04 -10.85
CA GLY A 55 -1.02 9.38 -11.42
C GLY A 55 -0.50 10.44 -10.47
N GLU A 56 -1.40 11.28 -9.96
CA GLU A 56 -1.09 12.34 -9.01
C GLU A 56 -1.24 11.92 -7.54
N PHE A 57 -1.64 10.69 -7.26
CA PHE A 57 -1.80 10.20 -5.89
C PHE A 57 -0.62 9.32 -5.50
N ALA A 58 -0.17 9.44 -4.26
CA ALA A 58 0.78 8.54 -3.62
C ALA A 58 0.08 7.76 -2.51
N ALA A 59 0.42 6.49 -2.38
CA ALA A 59 -0.07 5.60 -1.34
C ALA A 59 1.12 5.07 -0.53
N LEU A 60 0.97 5.06 0.79
CA LEU A 60 1.88 4.44 1.75
C LEU A 60 1.17 3.26 2.40
N CYS A 61 1.82 2.11 2.34
CA CYS A 61 1.38 0.87 2.94
C CYS A 61 2.43 0.33 3.91
N ASP A 62 1.98 -0.38 4.95
CA ASP A 62 2.83 -1.24 5.76
C ASP A 62 2.59 -2.70 5.41
N VAL A 63 3.68 -3.45 5.32
CA VAL A 63 3.67 -4.88 5.08
C VAL A 63 4.05 -5.60 6.36
N ASP A 64 3.16 -6.44 6.85
CA ASP A 64 3.43 -7.39 7.92
C ASP A 64 3.66 -8.78 7.30
N PRO A 65 4.91 -9.25 7.17
CA PRO A 65 5.20 -10.55 6.58
C PRO A 65 4.79 -11.72 7.49
N VAL A 66 4.66 -11.50 8.80
CA VAL A 66 4.28 -12.53 9.79
C VAL A 66 2.78 -12.76 9.72
N GLU A 67 1.99 -11.69 9.79
CA GLU A 67 0.53 -11.75 9.65
C GLU A 67 0.08 -11.83 8.18
N ARG A 68 1.03 -11.84 7.23
CA ARG A 68 0.80 -11.78 5.77
C ARG A 68 -0.23 -10.72 5.40
N THR A 69 -0.14 -9.58 6.07
CA THR A 69 -1.14 -8.53 6.00
C THR A 69 -0.51 -7.27 5.45
N LEU A 70 -1.20 -6.65 4.49
CA LEU A 70 -0.83 -5.36 3.94
C LEU A 70 -1.85 -4.32 4.38
N THR A 71 -1.35 -3.26 5.01
CA THR A 71 -2.16 -2.20 5.60
C THR A 71 -1.92 -0.90 4.84
N LEU A 72 -2.96 -0.33 4.24
CA LEU A 72 -2.91 1.02 3.68
C LEU A 72 -2.90 2.03 4.82
N GLN A 73 -1.79 2.76 4.97
CA GLN A 73 -1.64 3.74 6.04
C GLN A 73 -2.10 5.13 5.61
N GLU A 74 -1.72 5.53 4.39
CA GLU A 74 -1.97 6.88 3.90
C GLU A 74 -2.21 6.89 2.38
N VAL A 75 -3.10 7.77 1.93
CA VAL A 75 -3.21 8.19 0.53
C VAL A 75 -3.27 9.70 0.45
N ALA A 76 -2.39 10.29 -0.35
CA ALA A 76 -2.32 11.73 -0.51
C ALA A 76 -2.16 12.10 -1.98
N ARG A 77 -2.75 13.23 -2.38
CA ARG A 77 -2.43 13.86 -3.66
C ARG A 77 -1.04 14.48 -3.55
N ARG A 78 -0.14 14.13 -4.47
CA ARG A 78 1.18 14.75 -4.57
C ARG A 78 0.94 16.22 -4.90
N LEU A 79 1.30 17.11 -3.98
CA LEU A 79 1.41 18.52 -4.30
C LEU A 79 2.49 18.66 -5.37
N PRO A 80 2.29 19.49 -6.40
CA PRO A 80 3.39 19.87 -7.28
C PRO A 80 4.50 20.41 -6.38
N ARG A 81 5.72 19.88 -6.54
CA ARG A 81 6.91 20.55 -6.00
C ARG A 81 7.00 21.85 -6.79
N ASP A 82 6.68 22.97 -6.14
CA ASP A 82 7.12 24.30 -6.58
C ASP A 82 8.66 24.23 -6.64
N ASP A 83 9.20 24.20 -7.85
CA ASP A 83 10.61 24.43 -8.17
C ASP A 83 10.72 25.81 -8.84
#